data_AF-A0A2Z5G039-F1
#
_entry.id   AF-A0A2Z5G039-F1
#
_cell.length_a   1.000
_cell.length_b   1.000
_cell.length_c   1.000
_cell.angle_alpha   90.00
_cell.angle_beta   90.00
_cell.angle_gamma   90.00
#
_symmetry.space_group_name_H-M   'P 1'
#
loop_
_entity.id
_entity.type
_entity.pdbx_description
1 polymer ?
#
loop_
_entity_poly.entity_id
_entity_poly.type
_entity_poly.pdbx_seq_one_letter_code
_entity_poly.pdbx_strand_id
1 'polypeptide(L)'
;MRIRQYLILPLTAVLLIAIRAYAAEPIHFHGELHSSDGQPVHGMHQISFAIYEDSSFRGTPLWSETHTVLANAEGHYAVELASGSRKSLFQDRKLVYVAAETRDEATGEVSKTETAITSVPQGIWLNCNPDNGPNTCSTGATINTEKAIAEIAAGHFRYILNASNLWGTDAEIAAYANQANTSGVKIIWYLGSDFSVYLRSKSYSLIANDTELPSSFCSSCTNSCFVTALIAYLKRFPATAGYMIDDEEIQDAANGFPISSSGKKAAAADGTDLASLAEVIRAEDSTHPIYGTEDYYNLPSASEAELAAYYSYIPDGTLNYYGTDYYPVGALNSTPTNGRLMADQQANGDWLDTVAARNGATGTFEDLQAYNWSDSWEGGCPSSSCAFPTIAQLEDMLKGATKATNAPAQVFWWEYTDVVYNHQWWNLLTAVNPQ
;
A
#
# COMPACT_ATOMS: atom_id res chain seq x y z
N MET A 1 -47.24 -60.86 1.58
CA MET A 1 -47.78 -59.77 2.42
C MET A 1 -46.66 -59.33 3.36
N ARG A 2 -45.98 -58.17 3.30
CA ARG A 2 -46.04 -56.94 2.51
C ARG A 2 -44.58 -56.61 2.09
N ILE A 3 -44.36 -56.23 0.83
CA ILE A 3 -43.07 -55.78 0.30
C ILE A 3 -42.97 -54.27 0.60
N ARG A 4 -41.97 -53.84 1.38
CA ARG A 4 -41.65 -52.43 1.58
C ARG A 4 -40.76 -51.97 0.42
N GLN A 5 -41.32 -51.17 -0.48
CA GLN A 5 -40.59 -50.42 -1.50
C GLN A 5 -39.85 -49.26 -0.84
N TYR A 6 -38.51 -49.29 -0.87
CA TYR A 6 -37.68 -48.14 -0.58
C TYR A 6 -37.56 -47.31 -1.86
N LEU A 7 -38.19 -46.13 -1.84
CA LEU A 7 -38.03 -45.10 -2.85
C LEU A 7 -36.62 -44.49 -2.67
N ILE A 8 -35.68 -44.86 -3.54
CA ILE A 8 -34.38 -44.19 -3.66
C ILE A 8 -34.61 -42.98 -4.56
N LEU A 9 -34.72 -41.77 -3.96
CA LEU A 9 -34.61 -40.52 -4.70
C LEU A 9 -33.12 -40.29 -5.02
N PRO A 10 -32.71 -40.15 -6.29
CA PRO A 10 -31.39 -39.61 -6.60
C PRO A 10 -31.43 -38.10 -6.34
N LEU A 11 -30.72 -37.68 -5.29
CA LEU A 11 -30.44 -36.29 -4.98
C LEU A 11 -29.39 -35.78 -5.99
N THR A 12 -29.82 -35.42 -7.20
CA THR A 12 -28.97 -34.73 -8.17
C THR A 12 -28.81 -33.28 -7.71
N ALA A 13 -27.88 -33.05 -6.79
CA ALA A 13 -27.41 -31.71 -6.49
C ALA A 13 -26.67 -31.18 -7.73
N VAL A 14 -27.35 -30.38 -8.54
CA VAL A 14 -26.74 -29.60 -9.61
C VAL A 14 -25.84 -28.57 -8.94
N LEU A 15 -24.55 -28.89 -8.86
CA LEU A 15 -23.50 -27.98 -8.48
C LEU A 15 -23.41 -26.91 -9.58
N LEU A 16 -24.16 -25.82 -9.41
CA LEU A 16 -24.00 -24.59 -10.20
C LEU A 16 -22.64 -23.99 -9.84
N ILE A 17 -21.57 -24.52 -10.44
CA ILE A 17 -20.30 -23.82 -10.51
C ILE A 17 -20.57 -22.61 -11.41
N ALA A 18 -20.92 -21.48 -10.80
CA ALA A 18 -20.87 -20.20 -11.45
C ALA A 18 -19.39 -19.92 -11.76
N ILE A 19 -18.94 -20.40 -12.92
CA ILE A 19 -17.67 -19.96 -13.49
C ILE A 19 -17.88 -18.47 -13.77
N ARG A 20 -17.48 -17.61 -12.83
CA ARG A 20 -17.24 -16.21 -13.15
C ARG A 20 -16.11 -16.25 -14.15
N ALA A 21 -16.46 -16.12 -15.44
CA ALA A 21 -15.48 -15.72 -16.42
C ALA A 21 -14.89 -14.42 -15.88
N TYR A 22 -13.61 -14.46 -15.46
CA TYR A 22 -12.86 -13.26 -15.16
C TYR A 22 -12.81 -12.47 -16.47
N ALA A 23 -13.76 -11.57 -16.65
CA ALA A 23 -13.68 -10.58 -17.70
C ALA A 23 -12.35 -9.85 -17.45
N ALA A 24 -11.50 -9.77 -18.47
CA ALA A 24 -10.26 -9.03 -18.34
C ALA A 24 -10.62 -7.57 -18.04
N GLU A 25 -10.26 -7.08 -16.86
CA GLU A 25 -10.48 -5.70 -16.46
C GLU A 25 -9.77 -4.78 -17.45
N PRO A 26 -10.40 -3.70 -17.96
CA PRO A 26 -9.70 -2.70 -18.75
C PRO A 26 -8.66 -1.97 -17.88
N ILE A 27 -7.78 -1.19 -18.53
CA ILE A 27 -6.87 -0.24 -17.88
C ILE A 27 -7.63 1.09 -17.80
N HIS A 28 -7.92 1.60 -16.61
CA HIS A 28 -8.64 2.87 -16.42
C HIS A 28 -7.64 4.01 -16.47
N PHE A 29 -7.28 4.43 -17.68
CA PHE A 29 -6.21 5.39 -17.88
C PHE A 29 -6.68 6.83 -17.67
N HIS A 30 -5.89 7.61 -16.94
CA HIS A 30 -6.10 9.04 -16.70
C HIS A 30 -4.92 9.85 -17.23
N GLY A 31 -5.18 11.06 -17.71
CA GLY A 31 -4.13 11.96 -18.18
C GLY A 31 -4.59 13.40 -18.29
N GLU A 32 -3.65 14.26 -18.70
CA GLU A 32 -3.85 15.70 -18.85
C GLU A 32 -3.60 16.12 -20.31
N LEU A 33 -4.38 17.08 -20.79
CA LEU A 33 -4.21 17.71 -22.10
C LEU A 33 -3.87 19.18 -21.94
N HIS A 34 -2.66 19.55 -22.38
CA HIS A 34 -2.21 20.93 -22.45
C HIS A 34 -1.93 21.34 -23.90
N SER A 35 -2.15 22.62 -24.21
CA SER A 35 -1.73 23.24 -25.47
C SER A 35 -0.23 23.50 -25.47
N SER A 36 0.31 23.96 -26.60
CA SER A 36 1.75 24.23 -26.76
C SER A 36 2.28 25.36 -25.86
N ASP A 37 1.40 26.19 -25.31
CA ASP A 37 1.70 27.21 -24.29
C ASP A 37 1.52 26.69 -22.85
N GLY A 38 1.23 25.40 -22.67
CA GLY A 38 1.05 24.74 -21.38
C GLY A 38 -0.31 25.00 -20.72
N GLN A 39 -1.27 25.63 -21.40
CA GLN A 39 -2.61 25.83 -20.85
C GLN A 39 -3.47 24.56 -20.96
N PRO A 40 -4.33 24.28 -19.97
CA PRO A 40 -5.29 23.19 -20.08
C PRO A 40 -6.23 23.31 -21.27
N VAL A 41 -6.45 22.19 -21.95
CA VAL A 41 -7.33 22.08 -23.11
C VAL A 41 -8.56 21.26 -22.72
N HIS A 42 -9.75 21.83 -22.94
CA HIS A 42 -11.03 21.23 -22.58
C HIS A 42 -11.85 20.81 -23.82
N GLY A 43 -12.87 19.97 -23.63
CA GLY A 43 -13.78 19.54 -24.70
C GLY A 43 -13.46 18.16 -25.26
N MET A 44 -14.00 17.85 -26.44
CA MET A 44 -13.83 16.55 -27.08
C MET A 44 -12.54 16.50 -27.91
N HIS A 45 -11.67 15.54 -27.63
CA HIS A 45 -10.37 15.37 -28.30
C HIS A 45 -10.17 13.94 -28.76
N GLN A 46 -9.58 13.76 -29.95
CA GLN A 46 -9.15 12.45 -30.40
C GLN A 46 -7.71 12.20 -29.95
N ILE A 47 -7.50 11.13 -29.18
CA ILE A 47 -6.19 10.73 -28.65
C ILE A 47 -5.87 9.33 -29.15
N SER A 48 -4.65 9.15 -29.67
CA SER A 48 -4.12 7.83 -29.99
C SER A 48 -3.24 7.34 -28.84
N PHE A 49 -3.53 6.13 -28.35
CA PHE A 49 -2.81 5.49 -27.27
C PHE A 49 -2.00 4.32 -27.83
N ALA A 50 -0.78 4.16 -27.33
CA ALA A 50 0.07 3.02 -27.64
C ALA A 50 0.80 2.56 -26.37
N ILE A 51 0.87 1.25 -26.15
CA ILE A 51 1.52 0.65 -24.98
C ILE A 51 2.82 -0.02 -25.42
N TYR A 52 3.92 0.32 -24.75
CA TYR A 52 5.26 -0.18 -25.02
C TYR A 52 5.84 -0.94 -23.83
N GLU A 53 6.78 -1.81 -24.12
CA GLU A 53 7.53 -2.56 -23.09
C GLU A 53 8.61 -1.71 -22.42
N ASP A 54 9.13 -0.69 -23.12
CA ASP A 54 10.27 0.11 -22.68
C ASP A 54 10.02 1.61 -22.85
N SER A 55 10.64 2.41 -21.98
CA SER A 55 10.52 3.87 -21.92
C SER A 55 11.17 4.61 -23.09
N SER A 56 11.86 3.93 -24.01
CA SER A 56 12.34 4.57 -25.24
C SER A 56 11.23 4.79 -26.27
N PHE A 57 10.08 4.11 -26.11
CA PHE A 57 8.96 4.13 -27.06
C PHE A 57 9.37 3.78 -28.50
N ARG A 58 10.48 3.02 -28.64
CA ARG A 58 10.99 2.56 -29.93
C ARG A 58 10.47 1.16 -30.22
N GLY A 59 10.10 0.92 -31.47
CA GLY A 59 9.64 -0.38 -31.94
C GLY A 59 8.12 -0.47 -32.14
N THR A 60 7.63 -1.68 -32.30
CA THR A 60 6.20 -1.96 -32.46
C THR A 60 5.53 -1.91 -31.09
N PRO A 61 4.44 -1.12 -30.92
CA PRO A 61 3.72 -1.12 -29.65
C PRO A 61 3.13 -2.51 -29.37
N LEU A 62 3.12 -2.91 -28.10
CA LEU A 62 2.44 -4.13 -27.63
C LEU A 62 0.94 -4.08 -27.96
N TRP A 63 0.40 -2.87 -28.00
CA TRP A 63 -1.00 -2.59 -28.25
C TRP A 63 -1.17 -1.12 -28.64
N SER A 64 -2.20 -0.80 -29.44
CA SER A 64 -2.58 0.59 -29.74
C SER A 64 -4.07 0.72 -30.03
N GLU A 65 -4.68 1.85 -29.64
CA GLU A 65 -6.05 2.22 -30.05
C GLU A 65 -6.23 3.75 -30.09
N THR A 66 -7.34 4.22 -30.65
CA THR A 66 -7.67 5.65 -30.70
C THR A 66 -9.04 5.87 -30.08
N HIS A 67 -9.14 6.83 -29.16
CA HIS A 67 -10.38 7.20 -28.49
C HIS A 67 -10.73 8.67 -28.70
N THR A 68 -12.01 8.97 -28.58
CA THR A 68 -12.46 10.34 -28.36
C THR A 68 -12.73 10.50 -26.86
N VAL A 69 -11.99 11.38 -26.21
CA VAL A 69 -12.12 11.66 -24.78
C VAL A 69 -12.73 13.04 -24.56
N LEU A 70 -13.38 13.23 -23.41
CA LEU A 70 -13.85 14.53 -22.94
C LEU A 70 -12.88 15.03 -21.85
N ALA A 71 -12.11 16.06 -22.16
CA ALA A 71 -11.27 16.74 -21.18
C ALA A 71 -12.09 17.82 -20.44
N ASN A 72 -11.92 17.89 -19.11
CA ASN A 72 -12.59 18.89 -18.27
C ASN A 72 -11.91 20.27 -18.39
N ALA A 73 -12.35 21.25 -17.58
CA ALA A 73 -11.81 22.61 -17.62
C ALA A 73 -10.33 22.68 -17.23
N GLU A 74 -9.87 21.73 -16.41
CA GLU A 74 -8.50 21.54 -15.97
C GLU A 74 -7.68 20.67 -16.95
N GLY A 75 -8.27 20.24 -18.07
CA GLY A 75 -7.59 19.42 -19.08
C GLY A 75 -7.47 17.94 -18.73
N HIS A 76 -8.06 17.50 -17.62
CA HIS A 76 -8.03 16.10 -17.19
C HIS A 76 -9.02 15.27 -17.99
N TYR A 77 -8.62 14.06 -18.38
CA TYR A 77 -9.47 13.07 -19.05
C TYR A 77 -9.31 11.68 -18.44
N ALA A 78 -10.26 10.80 -18.73
CA ALA A 78 -10.24 9.39 -18.37
C ALA A 78 -10.68 8.52 -19.56
N VAL A 79 -10.10 7.33 -19.70
CA VAL A 79 -10.41 6.40 -20.80
C VAL A 79 -10.15 4.95 -20.39
N GLU A 80 -10.95 4.01 -20.88
CA GLU A 80 -10.68 2.58 -20.70
C GLU A 80 -9.82 2.06 -21.85
N LEU A 81 -8.58 1.67 -21.55
CA LEU A 81 -7.65 1.10 -22.50
C LEU A 81 -7.61 -0.43 -22.43
N ALA A 82 -7.26 -1.05 -23.55
CA ALA A 82 -6.94 -2.48 -23.66
C ALA A 82 -8.05 -3.41 -23.11
N SER A 83 -9.32 -3.04 -23.32
CA SER A 83 -10.48 -3.86 -23.00
C SER A 83 -10.31 -5.28 -23.56
N GLY A 84 -10.32 -6.30 -22.69
CA GLY A 84 -10.12 -7.70 -23.09
C GLY A 84 -8.65 -8.15 -23.24
N SER A 85 -7.68 -7.23 -23.20
CA SER A 85 -6.25 -7.49 -23.47
C SER A 85 -5.31 -7.14 -22.32
N ARG A 86 -5.80 -6.55 -21.21
CA ARG A 86 -4.97 -6.23 -20.03
C ARG A 86 -4.16 -7.42 -19.53
N LYS A 87 -4.78 -8.60 -19.47
CA LYS A 87 -4.10 -9.82 -19.00
C LYS A 87 -2.86 -10.15 -19.83
N SER A 88 -2.94 -10.09 -21.16
CA SER A 88 -1.79 -10.37 -22.03
C SER A 88 -0.71 -9.29 -21.97
N LEU A 89 -1.08 -8.03 -21.72
CA LEU A 89 -0.10 -6.94 -21.58
C LEU A 89 0.80 -7.16 -20.36
N PHE A 90 0.21 -7.56 -19.23
CA PHE A 90 0.90 -7.74 -17.96
C PHE A 90 1.26 -9.19 -17.61
N GLN A 91 1.05 -10.15 -18.53
CA GLN A 91 1.28 -11.57 -18.22
C GLN A 91 2.72 -11.84 -17.78
N ASP A 92 3.68 -11.23 -18.48
CA ASP A 92 5.12 -11.39 -18.24
C ASP A 92 5.78 -10.04 -17.90
N ARG A 93 4.98 -9.03 -17.55
CA ARG A 93 5.44 -7.64 -17.35
C ARG A 93 4.81 -7.03 -16.12
N LYS A 94 5.65 -6.39 -15.31
CA LYS A 94 5.21 -5.60 -14.16
C LYS A 94 5.05 -4.12 -14.48
N LEU A 95 5.80 -3.63 -15.46
CA LEU A 95 5.81 -2.25 -15.90
C LEU A 95 5.62 -2.20 -17.42
N VAL A 96 4.77 -1.30 -17.90
CA VAL A 96 4.65 -0.93 -19.31
C VAL A 96 4.49 0.58 -19.42
N TYR A 97 4.63 1.11 -20.62
CA TYR A 97 4.65 2.55 -20.87
C TYR A 97 3.55 2.93 -21.87
N VAL A 98 2.66 3.84 -21.46
CA VAL A 98 1.60 4.39 -22.32
C VAL A 98 2.12 5.67 -22.97
N ALA A 99 2.08 5.71 -24.29
CA ALA A 99 2.18 6.93 -25.06
C ALA A 99 0.78 7.41 -25.43
N ALA A 100 0.42 8.63 -25.04
CA ALA A 100 -0.81 9.29 -25.50
C ALA A 100 -0.42 10.43 -26.44
N GLU A 101 -0.84 10.32 -27.70
CA GLU A 101 -0.56 11.30 -28.75
C GLU A 101 -1.83 12.06 -29.12
N THR A 102 -1.74 13.39 -29.04
CA THR A 102 -2.78 14.31 -29.53
C THR A 102 -2.26 15.12 -30.69
N ARG A 103 -3.18 15.55 -31.56
CA ARG A 103 -2.87 16.45 -32.67
C ARG A 103 -3.70 17.71 -32.52
N ASP A 104 -3.04 18.85 -32.43
CA ASP A 104 -3.70 20.15 -32.50
C ASP A 104 -4.29 20.33 -33.91
N GLU A 105 -5.59 20.56 -34.00
CA GLU A 105 -6.29 20.70 -35.28
C GLU A 105 -5.92 22.00 -36.03
N ALA A 106 -5.56 23.06 -35.30
CA ALA A 106 -5.25 24.37 -35.86
C ALA A 106 -3.81 24.46 -36.38
N THR A 107 -2.85 23.89 -35.65
CA THR A 107 -1.42 23.95 -35.99
C THR A 107 -0.92 22.66 -36.67
N GLY A 108 -1.63 21.54 -36.48
CA GLY A 108 -1.18 20.21 -36.89
C GLY A 108 -0.08 19.63 -36.01
N GLU A 109 0.33 20.34 -34.95
CA GLU A 109 1.36 19.93 -34.00
C GLU A 109 0.94 18.66 -33.24
N VAL A 110 1.90 17.77 -32.99
CA VAL A 110 1.66 16.55 -32.22
C VAL A 110 2.23 16.75 -30.83
N SER A 111 1.38 16.62 -29.82
CA SER A 111 1.81 16.51 -28.43
C SER A 111 1.80 15.04 -28.03
N LYS A 112 2.83 14.63 -27.28
CA LYS A 112 2.97 13.25 -26.79
C LYS A 112 3.25 13.29 -25.30
N THR A 113 2.44 12.58 -24.52
CA THR A 113 2.70 12.30 -23.11
C THR A 113 3.06 10.83 -22.94
N GLU A 114 3.97 10.57 -22.01
CA GLU A 114 4.59 9.27 -21.81
C GLU A 114 4.48 8.93 -20.32
N THR A 115 3.75 7.87 -20.00
CA THR A 115 3.38 7.54 -18.63
C THR A 115 3.65 6.08 -18.34
N ALA A 116 4.25 5.78 -17.20
CA ALA A 116 4.45 4.41 -16.75
C ALA A 116 3.18 3.88 -16.06
N ILE A 117 2.79 2.65 -16.36
CA ILE A 117 1.70 1.95 -15.67
C ILE A 117 2.20 0.59 -15.17
N THR A 118 1.71 0.16 -14.01
CA THR A 118 2.17 -1.06 -13.36
C THR A 118 1.05 -2.08 -13.15
N SER A 119 1.39 -3.37 -13.13
CA SER A 119 0.52 -4.41 -12.59
C SER A 119 0.79 -4.74 -11.14
N VAL A 120 1.84 -4.17 -10.55
CA VAL A 120 2.10 -4.29 -9.11
C VAL A 120 0.96 -3.58 -8.37
N PRO A 121 0.17 -4.30 -7.56
CA PRO A 121 -0.85 -3.68 -6.72
C PRO A 121 -0.25 -2.61 -5.82
N GLN A 122 -0.95 -1.47 -5.73
CA GLN A 122 -0.52 -0.36 -4.90
C GLN A 122 -1.44 -0.19 -3.69
N GLY A 123 -0.85 0.25 -2.59
CA GLY A 123 -1.53 0.63 -1.37
C GLY A 123 -1.11 2.01 -0.90
N ILE A 124 -1.80 2.48 0.11
CA ILE A 124 -1.56 3.77 0.74
C ILE A 124 -1.40 3.55 2.23
N TRP A 125 -0.38 4.17 2.83
CA TRP A 125 -0.30 4.25 4.28
C TRP A 125 -1.29 5.28 4.79
N LEU A 126 -1.96 4.94 5.89
CA LEU A 126 -3.01 5.74 6.50
C LEU A 126 -2.75 5.82 8.00
N ASN A 127 -2.98 6.99 8.56
CA ASN A 127 -2.98 7.17 10.00
C ASN A 127 -4.28 7.85 10.42
N CYS A 128 -5.36 7.07 10.36
CA CYS A 128 -6.72 7.53 10.65
C CYS A 128 -7.46 6.58 11.60
N ASN A 129 -8.06 7.13 12.65
CA ASN A 129 -8.84 6.34 13.59
C ASN A 129 -10.19 5.88 12.97
N PRO A 130 -10.59 4.61 13.17
CA PRO A 130 -11.90 4.09 12.72
C PRO A 130 -13.14 4.80 13.28
N ASP A 131 -13.04 5.54 14.37
CA ASP A 131 -14.16 6.25 15.02
C ASP A 131 -14.82 7.35 14.15
N ASN A 132 -14.23 7.66 12.98
CA ASN A 132 -14.75 8.56 11.95
C ASN A 132 -15.10 9.98 12.47
N GLY A 133 -14.55 10.34 13.63
CA GLY A 133 -14.63 11.69 14.18
C GLY A 133 -13.94 12.73 13.29
N PRO A 134 -14.21 14.03 13.50
CA PRO A 134 -13.48 15.08 12.80
C PRO A 134 -12.01 15.11 13.26
N ASN A 135 -11.08 15.24 12.31
CA ASN A 135 -9.63 15.28 12.53
C ASN A 135 -9.04 14.00 13.14
N THR A 136 -9.64 12.85 12.84
CA THR A 136 -9.13 11.55 13.30
C THR A 136 -8.00 11.02 12.44
N CYS A 137 -7.72 11.70 11.33
CA CYS A 137 -6.53 11.55 10.51
C CYS A 137 -5.46 12.57 10.96
N SER A 138 -4.21 12.11 11.14
CA SER A 138 -3.10 12.75 11.89
C SER A 138 -2.67 14.20 11.54
N THR A 139 -3.22 14.89 10.54
CA THR A 139 -2.63 16.15 10.02
C THR A 139 -3.53 17.40 10.06
N GLY A 140 -4.58 17.41 10.87
CA GLY A 140 -5.44 18.60 11.04
C GLY A 140 -6.27 18.97 9.80
N ALA A 141 -6.23 18.15 8.75
CA ALA A 141 -7.16 18.21 7.64
C ALA A 141 -8.55 17.75 8.10
N THR A 142 -9.62 18.36 7.56
CA THR A 142 -11.00 17.94 7.79
C THR A 142 -11.32 16.67 6.99
N ILE A 143 -10.55 15.61 7.24
CA ILE A 143 -10.67 14.31 6.61
C ILE A 143 -11.02 13.30 7.70
N ASN A 144 -11.99 12.46 7.39
CA ASN A 144 -12.35 11.31 8.19
C ASN A 144 -12.06 10.02 7.39
N THR A 145 -12.10 8.90 8.09
CA THR A 145 -11.69 7.60 7.53
C THR A 145 -12.58 7.14 6.37
N GLU A 146 -13.88 7.45 6.41
CA GLU A 146 -14.79 7.14 5.31
C GLU A 146 -14.41 7.87 4.01
N LYS A 147 -14.14 9.18 4.09
CA LYS A 147 -13.67 9.97 2.95
C LYS A 147 -12.32 9.45 2.45
N ALA A 148 -11.40 9.12 3.35
CA ALA A 148 -10.09 8.57 3.01
C ALA A 148 -10.21 7.27 2.20
N ILE A 149 -11.01 6.30 2.68
CA ILE A 149 -11.25 5.05 1.94
C ILE A 149 -11.85 5.32 0.56
N ALA A 150 -12.82 6.23 0.47
CA ALA A 150 -13.47 6.54 -0.80
C ALA A 150 -12.49 7.15 -1.81
N GLU A 151 -11.63 8.08 -1.38
CA GLU A 151 -10.61 8.68 -2.24
C GLU A 151 -9.53 7.68 -2.64
N ILE A 152 -9.03 6.87 -1.70
CA ILE A 152 -8.05 5.80 -1.97
C ILE A 152 -8.59 4.80 -2.99
N ALA A 153 -9.85 4.38 -2.83
CA ALA A 153 -10.53 3.48 -3.77
C ALA A 153 -10.73 4.12 -5.15
N ALA A 154 -11.12 5.40 -5.20
CA ALA A 154 -11.28 6.16 -6.44
C ALA A 154 -9.93 6.38 -7.15
N GLY A 155 -8.84 6.43 -6.39
CA GLY A 155 -7.46 6.42 -6.88
C GLY A 155 -6.95 5.04 -7.27
N HIS A 156 -7.81 4.02 -7.34
CA HIS A 156 -7.50 2.63 -7.71
C HIS A 156 -6.42 1.95 -6.86
N PHE A 157 -6.15 2.44 -5.65
CA PHE A 157 -5.33 1.73 -4.69
C PHE A 157 -6.09 0.53 -4.14
N ARG A 158 -5.40 -0.61 -4.01
CA ARG A 158 -5.98 -1.90 -3.62
C ARG A 158 -5.85 -2.17 -2.13
N TYR A 159 -4.86 -1.55 -1.48
CA TYR A 159 -4.54 -1.78 -0.08
C TYR A 159 -4.53 -0.48 0.73
N ILE A 160 -4.92 -0.59 1.98
CA ILE A 160 -4.65 0.38 3.03
C ILE A 160 -3.84 -0.34 4.08
N LEU A 161 -2.72 0.25 4.48
CA LEU A 161 -2.03 -0.08 5.70
C LEU A 161 -2.30 1.06 6.67
N ASN A 162 -3.05 0.80 7.75
CA ASN A 162 -3.47 1.84 8.67
C ASN A 162 -2.81 1.66 10.05
N ALA A 163 -1.93 2.58 10.45
CA ALA A 163 -1.23 2.55 11.73
C ALA A 163 -2.14 2.81 12.93
N SER A 164 -3.28 3.49 12.72
CA SER A 164 -4.28 3.80 13.74
C SER A 164 -5.57 2.97 13.59
N ASN A 165 -5.49 1.85 12.86
CA ASN A 165 -6.57 0.90 12.57
C ASN A 165 -7.32 0.34 13.78
N LEU A 166 -6.75 0.44 14.97
CA LEU A 166 -7.26 -0.11 16.21
C LEU A 166 -7.80 0.96 17.17
N TRP A 167 -7.89 2.21 16.72
CA TRP A 167 -8.38 3.32 17.53
C TRP A 167 -9.90 3.53 17.37
N GLY A 168 -10.70 2.67 17.99
CA GLY A 168 -12.17 2.75 17.95
C GLY A 168 -12.85 1.61 18.72
N THR A 169 -14.18 1.64 18.78
CA THR A 169 -15.04 0.54 19.24
C THR A 169 -15.10 -0.61 18.24
N ASP A 170 -15.61 -1.77 18.65
CA ASP A 170 -15.86 -2.91 17.76
C ASP A 170 -16.73 -2.52 16.55
N ALA A 171 -17.80 -1.78 16.79
CA ALA A 171 -18.74 -1.32 15.79
C ALA A 171 -18.08 -0.36 14.79
N GLU A 172 -17.21 0.54 15.26
CA GLU A 172 -16.46 1.47 14.41
C GLU A 172 -15.41 0.75 13.57
N ILE A 173 -14.65 -0.19 14.15
CA ILE A 173 -13.71 -1.03 13.41
C ILE A 173 -14.44 -1.90 12.37
N ALA A 174 -15.59 -2.46 12.73
CA ALA A 174 -16.42 -3.22 11.80
C ALA A 174 -16.98 -2.35 10.67
N ALA A 175 -17.40 -1.12 10.97
CA ALA A 175 -17.86 -0.16 9.96
C ALA A 175 -16.72 0.21 9.01
N TYR A 176 -15.52 0.49 9.53
CA TYR A 176 -14.31 0.74 8.74
C TYR A 176 -13.98 -0.43 7.81
N ALA A 177 -13.95 -1.67 8.32
CA ALA A 177 -13.68 -2.85 7.52
C ALA A 177 -14.77 -3.12 6.45
N ASN A 178 -16.04 -2.88 6.79
CA ASN A 178 -17.14 -3.00 5.83
C ASN A 178 -17.04 -1.97 4.72
N GLN A 179 -16.71 -0.71 5.06
CA GLN A 179 -16.51 0.37 4.10
C GLN A 179 -15.38 0.03 3.12
N ALA A 180 -14.22 -0.41 3.64
CA ALA A 180 -13.11 -0.86 2.80
C ALA A 180 -13.54 -1.98 1.84
N ASN A 181 -14.26 -3.00 2.34
CA ASN A 181 -14.76 -4.08 1.51
C ASN A 181 -15.74 -3.60 0.43
N THR A 182 -16.67 -2.69 0.76
CA THR A 182 -17.63 -2.15 -0.22
C THR A 182 -16.96 -1.27 -1.28
N SER A 183 -15.87 -0.61 -0.91
CA SER A 183 -15.04 0.20 -1.81
C SER A 183 -14.04 -0.65 -2.61
N GLY A 184 -13.97 -1.97 -2.38
CA GLY A 184 -13.05 -2.87 -3.08
C GLY A 184 -11.59 -2.75 -2.63
N VAL A 185 -11.35 -2.17 -1.46
CA VAL A 185 -10.02 -1.99 -0.84
C VAL A 185 -9.82 -3.03 0.26
N LYS A 186 -8.57 -3.48 0.43
CA LYS A 186 -8.15 -4.42 1.45
C LYS A 186 -7.34 -3.74 2.55
N ILE A 187 -7.42 -4.23 3.78
CA ILE A 187 -6.78 -3.67 4.96
C ILE A 187 -5.66 -4.60 5.41
N ILE A 188 -4.45 -4.08 5.52
CA ILE A 188 -3.37 -4.67 6.31
C ILE A 188 -3.48 -4.07 7.71
N TRP A 189 -3.77 -4.92 8.69
CA TRP A 189 -3.94 -4.49 10.07
C TRP A 189 -2.59 -4.37 10.73
N TYR A 190 -2.23 -3.17 11.19
CA TYR A 190 -1.08 -2.97 12.06
C TYR A 190 -1.35 -3.54 13.46
N LEU A 191 -0.45 -4.40 13.92
CA LEU A 191 -0.45 -5.09 15.20
C LEU A 191 0.92 -4.90 15.86
N GLY A 192 1.22 -3.68 16.31
CA GLY A 192 2.49 -3.37 16.96
C GLY A 192 2.75 -4.24 18.20
N SER A 193 4.02 -4.54 18.46
CA SER A 193 4.44 -5.39 19.59
C SER A 193 4.23 -4.73 20.96
N ASP A 194 4.26 -3.39 21.05
CA ASP A 194 4.02 -2.69 22.32
C ASP A 194 2.53 -2.66 22.68
N PHE A 195 2.08 -3.70 23.37
CA PHE A 195 0.71 -3.77 23.87
C PHE A 195 0.27 -2.61 24.77
N SER A 196 1.23 -1.83 25.32
CA SER A 196 0.93 -0.66 26.12
C SER A 196 0.23 0.44 25.30
N VAL A 197 0.42 0.48 23.97
CA VAL A 197 -0.31 1.40 23.08
C VAL A 197 -1.82 1.15 23.14
N TYR A 198 -2.24 -0.11 23.29
CA TYR A 198 -3.64 -0.49 23.43
C TYR A 198 -4.22 -0.20 24.83
N LEU A 199 -3.37 0.17 25.81
CA LEU A 199 -3.74 0.37 27.21
C LEU A 199 -3.76 1.85 27.64
N ARG A 200 -3.36 2.80 26.79
CA ARG A 200 -3.25 4.22 27.19
C ARG A 200 -4.62 4.93 27.27
N SER A 201 -4.87 5.47 28.46
CA SER A 201 -5.98 6.35 28.89
C SER A 201 -7.42 5.79 28.79
N LYS A 202 -8.21 6.08 29.84
CA LYS A 202 -9.62 5.68 30.04
C LYS A 202 -10.62 6.19 28.98
N SER A 203 -10.15 6.92 27.98
CA SER A 203 -11.01 7.60 27.03
C SER A 203 -10.79 7.14 25.60
N TYR A 204 -9.81 6.26 25.32
CA TYR A 204 -9.40 5.92 23.94
C TYR A 204 -8.70 4.56 23.76
N SER A 205 -8.58 3.72 24.80
CA SER A 205 -8.00 2.38 24.68
C SER A 205 -9.06 1.39 24.20
N LEU A 206 -8.76 0.53 23.21
CA LEU A 206 -9.56 -0.65 22.84
C LEU A 206 -10.00 -1.46 24.07
N ILE A 207 -9.17 -1.43 25.13
CA ILE A 207 -9.39 -2.13 26.39
C ILE A 207 -10.17 -1.30 27.43
N ALA A 208 -10.04 0.02 27.41
CA ALA A 208 -10.62 0.91 28.42
C ALA A 208 -11.95 1.57 27.99
N ASN A 209 -12.17 1.76 26.69
CA ASN A 209 -13.37 2.39 26.13
C ASN A 209 -14.42 1.40 25.68
N ASP A 210 -13.97 0.27 25.15
CA ASP A 210 -14.87 -0.75 24.70
C ASP A 210 -15.08 -1.71 25.87
N THR A 211 -16.20 -1.56 26.57
CA THR A 211 -16.61 -2.56 27.55
C THR A 211 -17.08 -3.85 26.88
N GLU A 212 -17.16 -3.95 25.56
CA GLU A 212 -17.60 -5.15 24.84
C GLU A 212 -16.42 -5.92 24.25
N LEU A 213 -15.40 -5.34 23.62
CA LEU A 213 -14.27 -6.12 23.08
C LEU A 213 -13.53 -6.96 24.17
N PRO A 214 -12.83 -6.39 25.15
CA PRO A 214 -12.11 -7.17 26.15
C PRO A 214 -13.03 -7.94 27.09
N SER A 215 -14.25 -7.46 27.38
CA SER A 215 -15.17 -8.21 28.25
C SER A 215 -15.89 -9.36 27.54
N SER A 216 -16.13 -9.25 26.22
CA SER A 216 -16.62 -10.35 25.37
C SER A 216 -15.52 -11.33 24.99
N PHE A 217 -14.27 -10.87 24.88
CA PHE A 217 -13.13 -11.74 24.63
C PHE A 217 -12.67 -12.45 25.89
N CYS A 218 -12.48 -11.73 27.02
CA CYS A 218 -12.19 -12.30 28.33
C CYS A 218 -11.90 -11.25 29.43
N SER A 219 -12.70 -11.26 30.51
CA SER A 219 -12.55 -10.37 31.68
C SER A 219 -11.30 -10.61 32.56
N SER A 220 -10.39 -11.49 32.16
CA SER A 220 -9.20 -11.90 32.93
C SER A 220 -8.04 -12.41 32.07
N CYS A 221 -7.93 -11.92 30.83
CA CYS A 221 -7.01 -12.54 29.87
C CYS A 221 -5.62 -11.97 29.87
N THR A 222 -4.67 -12.86 29.56
CA THR A 222 -3.31 -12.51 29.20
C THR A 222 -3.29 -11.81 27.85
N ASN A 223 -2.22 -11.07 27.56
CA ASN A 223 -2.03 -10.40 26.27
C ASN A 223 -2.14 -11.39 25.09
N SER A 224 -1.55 -12.57 25.22
CA SER A 224 -1.66 -13.66 24.23
C SER A 224 -3.12 -14.06 23.94
N CYS A 225 -3.98 -14.15 24.97
CA CYS A 225 -5.38 -14.49 24.74
C CYS A 225 -6.17 -13.34 24.10
N PHE A 226 -5.86 -12.08 24.44
CA PHE A 226 -6.45 -10.94 23.76
C PHE A 226 -6.01 -10.87 22.28
N VAL A 227 -4.72 -11.07 21.99
CA VAL A 227 -4.18 -11.10 20.61
C VAL A 227 -4.88 -12.18 19.79
N THR A 228 -5.00 -13.39 20.33
CA THR A 228 -5.74 -14.50 19.69
C THR A 228 -7.18 -14.08 19.35
N ALA A 229 -7.86 -13.48 20.32
CA ALA A 229 -9.21 -12.96 20.15
C ALA A 229 -9.30 -11.86 19.08
N LEU A 230 -8.36 -10.93 19.07
CA LEU A 230 -8.29 -9.84 18.09
C LEU A 230 -8.06 -10.40 16.69
N ILE A 231 -7.16 -11.37 16.50
CA ILE A 231 -6.94 -12.00 15.19
C ILE A 231 -8.19 -12.74 14.73
N ALA A 232 -8.84 -13.48 15.63
CA ALA A 232 -10.12 -14.15 15.37
C ALA A 232 -11.22 -13.16 14.94
N TYR A 233 -11.21 -11.95 15.52
CA TYR A 233 -12.08 -10.85 15.16
C TYR A 233 -11.75 -10.29 13.77
N LEU A 234 -10.50 -9.91 13.52
CA LEU A 234 -10.08 -9.25 12.30
C LEU A 234 -10.19 -10.16 11.07
N LYS A 235 -9.87 -11.45 11.18
CA LYS A 235 -9.91 -12.41 10.05
C LYS A 235 -11.32 -12.61 9.48
N ARG A 236 -12.36 -12.27 10.23
CA ARG A 236 -13.77 -12.42 9.80
C ARG A 236 -14.16 -11.40 8.73
N PHE A 237 -13.43 -10.29 8.63
CA PHE A 237 -13.74 -9.22 7.70
C PHE A 237 -13.25 -9.58 6.30
N PRO A 238 -14.12 -9.52 5.26
CA PRO A 238 -13.69 -9.76 3.89
C PRO A 238 -12.63 -8.76 3.39
N ALA A 239 -12.51 -7.59 4.01
CA ALA A 239 -11.49 -6.61 3.70
C ALA A 239 -10.09 -6.99 4.20
N THR A 240 -9.94 -7.94 5.13
CA THR A 240 -8.63 -8.28 5.69
C THR A 240 -7.68 -8.81 4.60
N ALA A 241 -6.50 -8.20 4.52
CA ALA A 241 -5.42 -8.55 3.61
C ALA A 241 -4.26 -9.25 4.33
N GLY A 242 -4.13 -9.01 5.63
CA GLY A 242 -3.09 -9.56 6.49
C GLY A 242 -2.72 -8.63 7.64
N TYR A 243 -1.57 -8.90 8.24
CA TYR A 243 -1.16 -8.32 9.51
C TYR A 243 0.26 -7.78 9.43
N MET A 244 0.46 -6.48 9.67
CA MET A 244 1.77 -5.87 9.85
C MET A 244 2.15 -5.97 11.32
N ILE A 245 3.25 -6.63 11.65
CA ILE A 245 3.67 -6.84 13.05
C ILE A 245 4.98 -6.12 13.41
N ASP A 246 5.67 -5.56 12.42
CA ASP A 246 7.00 -4.98 12.55
C ASP A 246 7.07 -3.76 11.65
N ASP A 247 7.42 -2.63 12.24
CA ASP A 247 7.50 -1.32 11.60
C ASP A 247 8.68 -0.58 12.23
N GLU A 248 9.86 -0.77 11.63
CA GLU A 248 11.13 -0.15 12.03
C GLU A 248 11.60 -0.44 13.48
N GLU A 249 11.21 -1.60 14.07
CA GLU A 249 11.43 -1.86 15.49
C GLU A 249 12.92 -1.85 15.91
N ILE A 250 13.88 -2.17 15.04
CA ILE A 250 15.29 -2.06 15.40
C ILE A 250 15.83 -0.64 15.33
N GLN A 251 15.40 0.14 14.33
CA GLN A 251 15.91 1.49 14.13
C GLN A 251 15.57 2.38 15.32
N ASP A 252 14.37 2.27 15.84
CA ASP A 252 13.92 3.02 17.01
C ASP A 252 14.77 2.72 18.26
N ALA A 253 15.19 1.47 18.46
CA ALA A 253 16.10 1.09 19.55
C ALA A 253 17.48 1.71 19.39
N ALA A 254 18.01 1.77 18.16
CA ALA A 254 19.32 2.35 17.87
C ALA A 254 19.34 3.87 18.08
N ASN A 255 18.20 4.54 17.89
CA ASN A 255 18.05 5.99 18.01
C ASN A 255 17.74 6.48 19.44
N GLY A 256 17.66 5.55 20.41
CA GLY A 256 17.34 5.90 21.79
C GLY A 256 15.87 6.22 22.02
N PHE A 257 14.97 5.89 21.09
CA PHE A 257 13.56 5.75 21.43
C PHE A 257 13.43 4.60 22.44
N PRO A 258 12.56 4.74 23.45
CA PRO A 258 12.43 3.76 24.52
C PRO A 258 11.76 2.48 24.00
N ILE A 259 12.52 1.66 23.29
CA ILE A 259 12.21 0.24 23.17
C ILE A 259 12.55 -0.38 24.51
N SER A 260 11.66 -1.24 25.01
CA SER A 260 11.80 -1.88 26.30
C SER A 260 13.24 -2.40 26.45
N SER A 261 13.96 -1.80 27.39
CA SER A 261 15.40 -1.72 27.38
C SER A 261 16.01 -3.02 27.93
N SER A 262 16.41 -3.93 27.04
CA SER A 262 17.58 -4.80 27.28
C SER A 262 18.02 -5.61 26.05
N GLY A 263 18.58 -4.92 25.04
CA GLY A 263 19.60 -5.48 24.13
C GLY A 263 19.19 -6.65 23.21
N LYS A 264 19.15 -6.40 21.90
CA LYS A 264 19.09 -7.44 20.84
C LYS A 264 17.96 -8.47 20.98
N LYS A 265 16.90 -8.12 21.70
CA LYS A 265 15.62 -8.80 21.68
C LYS A 265 14.58 -7.68 21.71
N ALA A 266 13.85 -7.52 20.61
CA ALA A 266 12.53 -6.91 20.67
C ALA A 266 11.67 -7.83 21.55
N ALA A 267 11.78 -7.64 22.87
CA ALA A 267 10.82 -8.19 23.79
C ALA A 267 9.80 -7.07 24.00
N ALA A 268 8.57 -7.30 23.55
CA ALA A 268 7.43 -6.51 23.98
C ALA A 268 7.45 -6.39 25.52
N ALA A 269 6.85 -5.34 26.05
CA ALA A 269 6.79 -5.06 27.49
C ALA A 269 6.13 -6.19 28.33
N ASP A 270 5.64 -7.26 27.69
CA ASP A 270 5.03 -8.46 28.28
C ASP A 270 5.77 -9.79 28.00
N GLY A 271 6.86 -9.77 27.22
CA GLY A 271 7.62 -10.97 26.86
C GLY A 271 7.17 -11.72 25.61
N THR A 272 6.28 -11.17 24.77
CA THR A 272 6.07 -11.68 23.40
C THR A 272 7.08 -11.05 22.43
N ASP A 273 7.91 -11.88 21.79
CA ASP A 273 8.71 -11.46 20.64
C ASP A 273 7.87 -11.56 19.35
N LEU A 274 8.30 -10.90 18.27
CA LEU A 274 7.61 -10.96 16.97
C LEU A 274 7.32 -12.38 16.49
N ALA A 275 8.22 -13.32 16.82
CA ALA A 275 8.04 -14.73 16.53
C ALA A 275 6.81 -15.31 17.25
N SER A 276 6.66 -15.04 18.55
CA SER A 276 5.49 -15.44 19.33
C SER A 276 4.21 -14.83 18.79
N LEU A 277 4.22 -13.54 18.41
CA LEU A 277 3.06 -12.89 17.79
C LEU A 277 2.69 -13.57 16.46
N ALA A 278 3.67 -13.84 15.60
CA ALA A 278 3.45 -14.53 14.34
C ALA A 278 2.94 -15.97 14.52
N GLU A 279 3.41 -16.69 15.55
CA GLU A 279 2.88 -18.02 15.90
C GLU A 279 1.40 -17.95 16.28
N VAL A 280 1.00 -16.96 17.07
CA VAL A 280 -0.42 -16.75 17.43
C VAL A 280 -1.25 -16.39 16.18
N ILE A 281 -0.74 -15.50 15.31
CA ILE A 281 -1.40 -15.17 14.05
C ILE A 281 -1.60 -16.42 13.20
N ARG A 282 -0.56 -17.24 12.98
CA ARG A 282 -0.69 -18.46 12.18
C ARG A 282 -1.64 -19.49 12.78
N ALA A 283 -1.64 -19.62 14.10
CA ALA A 283 -2.51 -20.57 14.79
C ALA A 283 -3.99 -20.17 14.64
N GLU A 284 -4.29 -18.88 14.70
CA GLU A 284 -5.65 -18.37 14.61
C GLU A 284 -6.09 -18.12 13.16
N ASP A 285 -5.19 -17.64 12.31
CA ASP A 285 -5.41 -17.31 10.89
C ASP A 285 -4.25 -17.80 10.03
N SER A 286 -4.41 -19.00 9.49
CA SER A 286 -3.41 -19.61 8.60
C SER A 286 -3.52 -19.15 7.14
N THR A 287 -4.41 -18.18 6.83
CA THR A 287 -4.74 -17.81 5.45
C THR A 287 -4.24 -16.44 5.06
N HIS A 288 -4.22 -15.49 5.99
CA HIS A 288 -3.74 -14.15 5.70
C HIS A 288 -2.23 -14.03 6.01
N PRO A 289 -1.48 -13.31 5.16
CA PRO A 289 -0.05 -13.12 5.33
C PRO A 289 0.31 -12.19 6.51
N ILE A 290 1.55 -12.37 6.97
CA ILE A 290 2.22 -11.52 7.96
C ILE A 290 3.27 -10.65 7.25
N TYR A 291 3.28 -9.37 7.55
CA TYR A 291 4.18 -8.35 7.00
C TYR A 291 5.10 -7.80 8.10
N GLY A 292 6.30 -7.36 7.70
CA GLY A 292 7.19 -6.53 8.51
C GLY A 292 7.98 -5.59 7.60
N THR A 293 8.31 -4.38 8.05
CA THR A 293 9.11 -3.39 7.32
C THR A 293 10.26 -2.86 8.16
N GLU A 294 11.33 -2.48 7.47
CA GLU A 294 12.54 -1.91 8.05
C GLU A 294 13.04 -0.73 7.21
N ASP A 295 13.60 0.27 7.88
CA ASP A 295 14.10 1.51 7.27
C ASP A 295 15.62 1.61 7.31
N TYR A 296 16.12 2.45 6.42
CA TYR A 296 17.52 2.80 6.20
C TYR A 296 17.91 4.19 6.71
N TYR A 297 17.05 4.88 7.47
CA TYR A 297 17.15 6.33 7.61
C TYR A 297 18.43 6.88 8.22
N ASN A 298 19.13 6.06 9.00
CA ASN A 298 20.35 6.46 9.68
C ASN A 298 21.64 5.84 9.15
N LEU A 299 21.61 5.16 8.01
CA LEU A 299 22.80 4.51 7.46
C LEU A 299 23.57 5.40 6.48
N PRO A 300 24.92 5.49 6.62
CA PRO A 300 25.75 6.26 5.70
C PRO A 300 25.72 5.76 4.24
N SER A 301 25.51 4.46 4.09
CA SER A 301 25.30 3.79 2.80
C SER A 301 24.25 2.72 3.03
N ALA A 302 23.24 2.64 2.18
CA ALA A 302 22.35 1.49 2.21
C ALA A 302 23.05 0.30 1.51
N SER A 303 22.90 -0.90 2.07
CA SER A 303 23.39 -2.13 1.46
C SER A 303 22.54 -3.34 1.85
N GLU A 304 22.64 -4.41 1.06
CA GLU A 304 22.01 -5.69 1.36
C GLU A 304 22.40 -6.25 2.73
N ALA A 305 23.68 -6.11 3.12
CA ALA A 305 24.19 -6.65 4.37
C ALA A 305 23.61 -5.92 5.59
N GLU A 306 23.36 -4.62 5.46
CA GLU A 306 22.71 -3.83 6.52
C GLU A 306 21.22 -4.17 6.61
N LEU A 307 20.52 -4.30 5.49
CA LEU A 307 19.12 -4.76 5.50
C LEU A 307 18.98 -6.14 6.13
N ALA A 308 19.86 -7.06 5.76
CA ALA A 308 19.90 -8.40 6.36
C ALA A 308 20.19 -8.34 7.87
N ALA A 309 20.97 -7.35 8.32
CA ALA A 309 21.26 -7.17 9.73
C ALA A 309 20.04 -6.65 10.51
N TYR A 310 19.25 -5.74 9.92
CA TYR A 310 17.95 -5.35 10.47
C TYR A 310 17.08 -6.58 10.63
N TYR A 311 16.83 -7.37 9.59
CA TYR A 311 15.98 -8.57 9.73
C TYR A 311 16.56 -9.74 10.57
N SER A 312 17.81 -9.68 11.03
CA SER A 312 18.49 -10.82 11.66
C SER A 312 17.92 -11.29 13.03
N TYR A 313 17.07 -10.48 13.66
CA TYR A 313 16.38 -10.84 14.92
C TYR A 313 15.04 -11.54 14.69
N ILE A 314 14.48 -11.42 13.48
CA ILE A 314 13.23 -12.03 13.10
C ILE A 314 13.55 -13.45 12.61
N PRO A 315 13.06 -14.52 13.27
CA PRO A 315 13.37 -15.87 12.84
C PRO A 315 12.89 -16.13 11.41
N ASP A 316 13.67 -16.90 10.63
CA ASP A 316 13.31 -17.29 9.27
C ASP A 316 11.89 -17.86 9.20
N GLY A 317 11.15 -17.48 8.16
CA GLY A 317 9.77 -17.88 7.95
C GLY A 317 8.77 -17.21 8.89
N THR A 318 9.17 -16.22 9.71
CA THR A 318 8.24 -15.44 10.56
C THR A 318 7.38 -14.49 9.73
N LEU A 319 7.90 -13.90 8.66
CA LEU A 319 7.13 -13.00 7.79
C LEU A 319 6.83 -13.69 6.45
N ASN A 320 5.64 -13.42 5.91
CA ASN A 320 5.29 -13.79 4.54
C ASN A 320 5.78 -12.74 3.54
N TYR A 321 5.77 -11.47 3.96
CA TYR A 321 6.25 -10.34 3.17
C TYR A 321 7.25 -9.53 3.98
N TYR A 322 8.41 -9.30 3.38
CA TYR A 322 9.44 -8.41 3.90
C TYR A 322 9.30 -7.06 3.19
N GLY A 323 9.38 -6.00 3.97
CA GLY A 323 9.19 -4.62 3.55
C GLY A 323 10.46 -3.81 3.59
N THR A 324 10.42 -2.64 2.97
CA THR A 324 11.39 -1.60 3.28
C THR A 324 10.83 -0.22 3.05
N ASP A 325 11.23 0.68 3.92
CA ASP A 325 10.92 2.09 3.85
C ASP A 325 12.04 2.82 3.09
N TYR A 326 11.69 3.40 1.94
CA TYR A 326 12.68 4.05 1.08
C TYR A 326 12.22 5.44 0.65
N TYR A 327 12.80 6.45 1.32
CA TYR A 327 12.39 7.85 1.24
C TYR A 327 13.52 8.77 0.72
N PRO A 328 13.81 8.76 -0.60
CA PRO A 328 15.01 9.40 -1.17
C PRO A 328 14.88 10.91 -1.41
N VAL A 329 13.67 11.49 -1.37
CA VAL A 329 13.46 12.90 -1.75
C VAL A 329 13.57 13.81 -0.53
N GLY A 330 14.65 14.60 -0.48
CA GLY A 330 14.79 15.67 0.51
C GLY A 330 15.14 15.22 1.94
N ALA A 331 15.50 13.94 2.15
CA ALA A 331 15.86 13.40 3.46
C ALA A 331 17.07 14.11 4.11
N LEU A 332 17.07 14.15 5.45
CA LEU A 332 18.13 14.71 6.30
C LEU A 332 19.50 14.05 6.04
N ASN A 333 20.25 14.66 5.15
CA ASN A 333 21.63 15.10 5.34
C ASN A 333 22.22 15.31 3.95
N SER A 334 22.29 16.59 3.56
CA SER A 334 22.97 17.08 2.36
C SER A 334 24.48 16.85 2.34
N THR A 335 25.03 16.05 3.26
CA THR A 335 26.33 15.41 3.06
C THR A 335 26.14 14.18 2.18
N PRO A 336 26.93 14.01 1.09
CA PRO A 336 26.91 12.86 0.19
C PRO A 336 27.09 11.47 0.87
N THR A 337 27.24 11.44 2.18
CA THR A 337 27.55 10.27 3.00
C THR A 337 26.33 9.65 3.67
N ASN A 338 25.09 10.07 3.38
CA ASN A 338 23.86 9.36 3.84
C ASN A 338 22.98 8.85 2.66
N GLY A 339 23.57 8.76 1.46
CA GLY A 339 23.44 7.60 0.57
C GLY A 339 22.14 7.27 -0.16
N ARG A 340 20.96 7.83 0.17
CA ARG A 340 19.72 7.48 -0.56
C ARG A 340 19.54 8.33 -1.80
N LEU A 341 19.98 7.81 -2.94
CA LEU A 341 19.68 8.41 -4.23
C LEU A 341 18.45 7.75 -4.83
N MET A 342 17.68 8.53 -5.58
CA MET A 342 16.65 8.02 -6.49
C MET A 342 17.17 6.88 -7.38
N ALA A 343 18.45 6.95 -7.76
CA ALA A 343 19.13 5.94 -8.57
C ALA A 343 19.26 4.57 -7.88
N ASP A 344 19.21 4.52 -6.55
CA ASP A 344 19.43 3.29 -5.77
C ASP A 344 18.11 2.56 -5.46
N GLN A 345 16.94 3.09 -5.82
CA GLN A 345 15.64 2.46 -5.59
C GLN A 345 15.58 1.02 -6.12
N GLN A 346 16.11 0.79 -7.33
CA GLN A 346 16.12 -0.56 -7.91
C GLN A 346 17.02 -1.50 -7.10
N ALA A 347 18.19 -1.02 -6.66
CA ALA A 347 19.12 -1.82 -5.86
C ALA A 347 18.51 -2.16 -4.50
N ASN A 348 17.74 -1.24 -3.91
CA ASN A 348 16.99 -1.46 -2.69
C ASN A 348 16.00 -2.63 -2.82
N GLY A 349 15.19 -2.65 -3.88
CA GLY A 349 14.31 -3.78 -4.18
C GLY A 349 15.07 -5.09 -4.40
N ASP A 350 16.21 -5.06 -5.12
CA ASP A 350 17.06 -6.25 -5.33
C ASP A 350 17.63 -6.81 -4.00
N TRP A 351 17.99 -5.93 -3.07
CA TRP A 351 18.46 -6.32 -1.75
C TRP A 351 17.34 -6.95 -0.93
N LEU A 352 16.17 -6.33 -0.93
CA LEU A 352 15.00 -6.83 -0.23
C LEU A 352 14.58 -8.21 -0.74
N ASP A 353 14.57 -8.42 -2.06
CA ASP A 353 14.34 -9.73 -2.68
C ASP A 353 15.32 -10.79 -2.16
N THR A 354 16.60 -10.42 -2.08
CA THR A 354 17.66 -11.31 -1.60
C THR A 354 17.47 -11.67 -0.13
N VAL A 355 17.13 -10.70 0.72
CA VAL A 355 16.85 -10.93 2.15
C VAL A 355 15.60 -11.77 2.34
N ALA A 356 14.51 -11.44 1.65
CA ALA A 356 13.24 -12.15 1.71
C ALA A 356 13.40 -13.62 1.27
N ALA A 357 14.13 -13.87 0.17
CA ALA A 357 14.39 -15.22 -0.32
C ALA A 357 15.22 -16.06 0.66
N ARG A 358 16.23 -15.46 1.32
CA ARG A 358 17.02 -16.14 2.36
C ARG A 358 16.17 -16.58 3.55
N ASN A 359 15.17 -15.78 3.90
CA ASN A 359 14.28 -16.03 5.03
C ASN A 359 13.02 -16.83 4.68
N GLY A 360 12.90 -17.32 3.43
CA GLY A 360 11.76 -18.14 3.01
C GLY A 360 10.44 -17.39 2.86
N ALA A 361 10.50 -16.08 2.62
CA ALA A 361 9.32 -15.25 2.38
C ALA A 361 8.58 -15.63 1.08
N THR A 362 7.31 -15.26 0.99
CA THR A 362 6.49 -15.44 -0.21
C THR A 362 6.51 -14.24 -1.16
N GLY A 363 7.00 -13.08 -0.69
CA GLY A 363 7.16 -11.90 -1.51
C GLY A 363 7.75 -10.73 -0.72
N THR A 364 7.81 -9.59 -1.38
CA THR A 364 8.34 -8.33 -0.86
C THR A 364 7.32 -7.21 -1.05
N PHE A 365 7.44 -6.12 -0.29
CA PHE A 365 6.78 -4.86 -0.59
C PHE A 365 7.74 -3.70 -0.35
N GLU A 366 7.49 -2.57 -0.99
CA GLU A 366 8.28 -1.35 -0.76
C GLU A 366 7.33 -0.23 -0.33
N ASP A 367 7.67 0.50 0.72
CA ASP A 367 7.01 1.75 1.09
C ASP A 367 7.79 2.94 0.55
N LEU A 368 7.12 3.75 -0.25
CA LEU A 368 7.70 4.82 -1.04
C LEU A 368 7.22 6.17 -0.55
N GLN A 369 8.06 7.19 -0.76
CA GLN A 369 7.78 8.53 -0.26
C GLN A 369 6.60 9.19 -0.99
N ALA A 370 5.59 9.60 -0.24
CA ALA A 370 4.52 10.50 -0.65
C ALA A 370 4.24 11.57 0.41
N TYR A 371 5.31 12.09 1.04
CA TYR A 371 5.24 13.13 2.05
C TYR A 371 6.41 14.11 1.94
N ASN A 372 6.32 15.20 2.69
CA ASN A 372 7.38 16.17 2.85
C ASN A 372 8.02 16.04 4.25
N TRP A 373 9.34 15.92 4.30
CA TRP A 373 10.10 15.81 5.55
C TRP A 373 9.91 16.97 6.53
N SER A 374 9.47 18.14 6.06
CA SER A 374 9.13 19.26 6.96
C SER A 374 7.88 18.99 7.81
N ASP A 375 7.02 18.08 7.36
CA ASP A 375 5.70 17.85 7.94
C ASP A 375 5.71 16.61 8.84
N SER A 376 6.58 15.64 8.55
CA SER A 376 6.65 14.36 9.25
C SER A 376 7.24 14.45 10.67
N TRP A 377 8.27 15.28 10.91
CA TRP A 377 8.84 15.43 12.25
C TRP A 377 9.68 16.71 12.45
N GLU A 378 9.72 17.23 13.69
CA GLU A 378 10.44 18.48 14.02
C GLU A 378 11.95 18.31 13.92
N GLY A 379 12.56 19.03 12.97
CA GLY A 379 13.98 18.86 12.64
C GLY A 379 14.22 17.90 11.48
N GLY A 380 13.16 17.27 10.96
CA GLY A 380 13.12 16.40 9.78
C GLY A 380 13.67 17.02 8.50
N CYS A 381 13.83 18.34 8.54
CA CYS A 381 14.24 19.15 7.43
C CYS A 381 15.25 20.23 7.88
N PRO A 382 16.55 20.09 7.61
CA PRO A 382 17.57 21.03 8.08
C PRO A 382 17.75 22.22 7.11
N SER A 383 17.14 22.17 5.92
CA SER A 383 17.37 23.10 4.81
C SER A 383 16.09 23.40 4.03
N SER A 384 16.09 24.47 3.26
CA SER A 384 14.97 24.87 2.37
C SER A 384 14.73 23.92 1.17
N SER A 385 15.24 22.69 1.23
CA SER A 385 15.22 21.71 0.15
C SER A 385 14.22 20.57 0.37
N CYS A 386 13.53 20.52 1.51
CA CYS A 386 12.46 19.56 1.70
C CYS A 386 11.23 20.07 0.98
N ALA A 387 10.90 19.37 -0.09
CA ALA A 387 9.69 19.56 -0.83
C ALA A 387 9.04 18.19 -0.95
N PHE A 388 7.72 18.22 -1.04
CA PHE A 388 6.97 17.06 -1.48
C PHE A 388 7.53 16.55 -2.83
N PRO A 389 7.66 15.22 -3.05
CA PRO A 389 8.13 14.67 -4.31
C PRO A 389 7.39 15.23 -5.53
N THR A 390 8.13 15.69 -6.54
CA THR A 390 7.54 16.04 -7.84
C THR A 390 6.94 14.81 -8.53
N ILE A 391 6.02 15.01 -9.49
CA ILE A 391 5.45 13.93 -10.32
C ILE A 391 6.56 13.04 -10.91
N ALA A 392 7.61 13.64 -11.47
CA ALA A 392 8.74 12.90 -12.03
C ALA A 392 9.48 12.06 -10.99
N GLN A 393 9.65 12.57 -9.76
CA GLN A 393 10.29 11.80 -8.68
C GLN A 393 9.41 10.64 -8.19
N LEU A 394 8.10 10.85 -8.06
CA LEU A 394 7.14 9.79 -7.73
C LEU A 394 7.16 8.68 -8.80
N GLU A 395 7.11 9.07 -10.08
CA GLU A 395 7.23 8.13 -11.20
C GLU A 395 8.56 7.36 -11.17
N ASP A 396 9.67 8.03 -10.88
CA ASP A 396 10.99 7.40 -10.85
C ASP A 396 11.10 6.41 -9.68
N MET A 397 10.49 6.69 -8.52
CA MET A 397 10.42 5.73 -7.40
C MET A 397 9.61 4.49 -7.81
N LEU A 398 8.44 4.67 -8.43
CA LEU A 398 7.64 3.55 -8.92
C LEU A 398 8.37 2.72 -9.98
N LYS A 399 9.02 3.38 -10.95
CA LYS A 399 9.83 2.72 -11.99
C LYS A 399 11.01 1.97 -11.37
N GLY A 400 11.67 2.54 -10.36
CA GLY A 400 12.78 1.91 -9.65
C GLY A 400 12.35 0.63 -8.94
N ALA A 401 11.30 0.71 -8.11
CA ALA A 401 10.75 -0.43 -7.39
C ALA A 401 10.30 -1.55 -8.34
N THR A 402 9.55 -1.20 -9.40
CA THR A 402 9.04 -2.18 -10.37
C THR A 402 10.09 -2.80 -11.28
N LYS A 403 11.29 -2.21 -11.36
CA LYS A 403 12.44 -2.74 -12.12
C LYS A 403 13.35 -3.65 -11.30
N ALA A 404 13.14 -3.78 -9.99
CA ALA A 404 13.84 -4.78 -9.19
C ALA A 404 13.65 -6.19 -9.77
N THR A 405 14.62 -7.07 -9.54
CA THR A 405 14.75 -8.38 -10.21
C THR A 405 13.47 -9.20 -10.12
N ASN A 406 12.79 -9.24 -8.97
CA ASN A 406 11.49 -9.91 -8.84
C ASN A 406 10.30 -8.97 -8.76
N ALA A 407 10.52 -7.64 -8.75
CA ALA A 407 9.56 -6.59 -8.44
C ALA A 407 8.77 -6.85 -7.14
N PRO A 408 8.48 -5.82 -6.33
CA PRO A 408 7.72 -6.05 -5.13
C PRO A 408 6.32 -6.58 -5.48
N ALA A 409 5.79 -7.44 -4.61
CA ALA A 409 4.44 -7.94 -4.75
C ALA A 409 3.39 -6.84 -4.52
N GLN A 410 3.76 -5.80 -3.77
CA GLN A 410 2.94 -4.64 -3.42
C GLN A 410 3.83 -3.40 -3.27
N VAL A 411 3.33 -2.23 -3.63
CA VAL A 411 3.98 -0.94 -3.33
C VAL A 411 3.06 -0.13 -2.43
N PHE A 412 3.58 0.49 -1.40
CA PHE A 412 2.87 1.42 -0.53
C PHE A 412 3.41 2.84 -0.71
N TRP A 413 2.57 3.82 -0.40
CA TRP A 413 2.93 5.23 -0.43
C TRP A 413 2.62 5.86 0.93
N TRP A 414 3.67 6.29 1.61
CA TRP A 414 3.62 6.96 2.91
C TRP A 414 3.47 8.48 2.77
N GLU A 415 2.47 9.17 3.34
CA GLU A 415 1.16 8.68 3.77
C GLU A 415 0.04 9.64 3.32
N TYR A 416 -1.17 9.12 3.16
CA TYR A 416 -2.35 9.82 2.61
C TYR A 416 -2.60 11.21 3.20
N THR A 417 -2.47 11.32 4.51
CA THR A 417 -2.71 12.52 5.30
C THR A 417 -1.83 13.69 4.86
N ASP A 418 -0.55 13.42 4.60
CA ASP A 418 0.40 14.43 4.10
C ASP A 418 0.13 14.79 2.65
N VAL A 419 -0.22 13.80 1.83
CA VAL A 419 -0.60 14.00 0.42
C VAL A 419 -1.77 14.97 0.31
N VAL A 420 -2.84 14.75 1.09
CA VAL A 420 -4.03 15.61 1.01
C VAL A 420 -3.78 16.96 1.68
N TYR A 421 -3.08 17.00 2.82
CA TYR A 421 -2.73 18.24 3.50
C TYR A 421 -1.94 19.19 2.58
N ASN A 422 -1.00 18.65 1.81
CA ASN A 422 -0.18 19.41 0.87
C ASN A 422 -0.84 19.65 -0.50
N HIS A 423 -2.11 19.25 -0.68
CA HIS A 423 -2.84 19.33 -1.96
C HIS A 423 -2.15 18.57 -3.11
N GLN A 424 -1.50 17.45 -2.80
CA GLN A 424 -0.70 16.64 -3.73
C GLN A 424 -1.41 15.37 -4.22
N TRP A 425 -2.67 15.16 -3.85
CA TRP A 425 -3.41 13.94 -4.20
C TRP A 425 -3.43 13.68 -5.71
N TRP A 426 -3.71 14.71 -6.51
CA TRP A 426 -3.66 14.59 -7.96
C TRP A 426 -2.26 14.32 -8.50
N ASN A 427 -1.23 14.97 -7.95
CA ASN A 427 0.15 14.72 -8.35
C ASN A 427 0.57 13.27 -8.07
N LEU A 428 0.14 12.72 -6.93
CA LEU A 428 0.34 11.30 -6.62
C LEU A 428 -0.37 10.40 -7.62
N LEU A 429 -1.68 10.60 -7.84
CA LEU A 429 -2.46 9.78 -8.78
C LEU A 429 -1.88 9.81 -10.20
N THR A 430 -1.57 11.00 -10.72
CA THR A 430 -0.99 11.17 -12.05
C THR A 430 0.35 10.44 -12.18
N ALA A 431 1.18 10.47 -11.14
CA ALA A 431 2.50 9.85 -11.18
C ALA A 431 2.46 8.32 -11.01
N VAL A 432 1.63 7.81 -10.09
CA VAL A 432 1.80 6.44 -9.59
C VAL A 432 0.65 5.53 -9.95
N ASN A 433 -0.57 6.05 -10.09
CA ASN A 433 -1.72 5.26 -10.48
C ASN A 433 -2.56 5.92 -11.59
N PRO A 434 -1.96 6.20 -12.76
CA PRO A 434 -2.71 6.72 -13.90
C PRO A 434 -3.55 5.63 -14.60
N GLN A 435 -3.87 4.49 -13.96
CA GLN A 435 -4.50 3.29 -14.57
C GLN A 435 -5.64 2.62 -13.78
#